data_AF-A0A026WRZ9-F1
#
_entry.id   AF-A0A026WRZ9-F1
#
_cell.length_a   1.000
_cell.length_b   1.000
_cell.length_c   1.000
_cell.angle_alpha   90.00
_cell.angle_beta   90.00
_cell.angle_gamma   90.00
#
_symmetry.space_group_name_H-M   'P 1'
#
loop_
_entity.id
_entity.type
_entity.pdbx_description
1 polymer ?
#
loop_
_entity_poly.entity_id
_entity_poly.type
_entity_poly.pdbx_seq_one_letter_code
_entity_poly.pdbx_strand_id
1 'polypeptide(L)'
;MATITNLPVEMIYVILDFKNISVQDFANFSSTCKHLYQMLYPSSFWQRKFDQRWPALKRVRLIEMHKGYLTFEDLIEARVKCKKELRYLLAQMNEKYYHNCPDEYFQERVTRDQHRHSFFVRTLSDKYYSFHNVILDKEELTLLDDLTNIYYGGILLRHLRHYHLENVWQEFVNRPPKHQLLEEVLTFIIQWFDPETNVSYSHIGRDLDNIARTVMKRLIGKNPKHPIFSVSDEQFSSWKYNNIYENQWNNSEGRQIIDILLNILLYKRRIFDGFVHSLKSDLFRKYLYPDTYRYNLRHTDYYVSYSL
;
A
#
# COMPACT_ATOMS: atom_id res chain seq x y z
N MET A 1 -2.21 -44.02 -31.62
CA MET A 1 -1.48 -43.58 -30.41
C MET A 1 -2.43 -42.76 -29.56
N ALA A 2 -2.54 -43.04 -28.26
CA ALA A 2 -3.32 -42.20 -27.37
C ALA A 2 -2.57 -40.89 -27.12
N THR A 3 -3.18 -39.75 -27.41
CA THR A 3 -2.65 -38.42 -27.12
C THR A 3 -3.34 -37.84 -25.89
N ILE A 4 -2.72 -36.85 -25.25
CA ILE A 4 -3.29 -36.20 -24.05
C ILE A 4 -4.68 -35.58 -24.30
N THR A 5 -4.96 -35.20 -25.56
CA THR A 5 -6.27 -34.71 -26.02
C THR A 5 -7.37 -35.76 -26.01
N ASN A 6 -7.03 -37.04 -25.84
CA ASN A 6 -7.99 -38.14 -25.75
C ASN A 6 -8.40 -38.44 -24.31
N LEU A 7 -7.79 -37.76 -23.33
CA LEU A 7 -8.20 -37.86 -21.93
C LEU A 7 -9.47 -37.04 -21.68
N PRO A 8 -10.35 -37.47 -20.75
CA PRO A 8 -11.43 -36.63 -20.26
C PRO A 8 -10.88 -35.31 -19.71
N VAL A 9 -11.66 -34.24 -19.91
CA VAL A 9 -11.30 -32.88 -19.50
C VAL A 9 -10.97 -32.83 -18.00
N GLU A 10 -11.69 -33.59 -17.18
CA GLU A 10 -11.49 -33.70 -15.73
C GLU A 10 -10.12 -34.29 -15.37
N MET A 11 -9.63 -35.25 -16.16
CA MET A 11 -8.32 -35.85 -15.93
C MET A 11 -7.20 -34.88 -16.31
N ILE A 12 -7.37 -34.16 -17.41
CA ILE A 12 -6.43 -33.10 -17.80
C ILE A 12 -6.40 -32.01 -16.72
N TYR A 13 -7.54 -31.67 -16.12
CA TYR A 13 -7.63 -30.73 -15.01
C TYR A 13 -6.88 -31.19 -13.76
N VAL A 14 -7.02 -32.45 -13.34
CA VAL A 14 -6.29 -32.99 -12.19
C VAL A 14 -4.78 -32.96 -12.45
N ILE A 15 -4.35 -33.33 -13.67
CA ILE A 15 -2.95 -33.26 -14.06
C ILE A 15 -2.45 -31.82 -13.96
N LEU A 16 -3.16 -30.89 -14.59
CA LEU A 16 -2.74 -29.48 -14.59
C LEU A 16 -2.73 -28.87 -13.20
N ASP A 17 -3.56 -29.32 -12.26
CA ASP A 17 -3.63 -28.75 -10.90
C ASP A 17 -2.46 -29.15 -9.99
N PHE A 18 -1.62 -30.11 -10.39
CA PHE A 18 -0.44 -30.45 -9.59
C PHE A 18 0.50 -29.25 -9.38
N LYS A 19 1.07 -29.15 -8.16
CA LYS A 19 1.91 -28.02 -7.72
C LYS A 19 3.22 -27.88 -8.51
N ASN A 20 3.70 -28.97 -9.11
CA ASN A 20 4.91 -28.98 -9.94
C ASN A 20 4.68 -28.39 -11.34
N ILE A 21 3.42 -28.25 -11.77
CA ILE A 21 3.08 -27.57 -13.03
C ILE A 21 2.90 -26.09 -12.75
N SER A 22 3.82 -25.29 -13.30
CA SER A 22 3.83 -23.85 -13.12
C SER A 22 2.75 -23.14 -13.93
N VAL A 23 2.49 -21.88 -13.60
CA VAL A 23 1.61 -21.00 -14.39
C VAL A 23 2.12 -20.87 -15.84
N GLN A 24 3.43 -20.90 -16.05
CA GLN A 24 4.02 -20.85 -17.39
C GLN A 24 3.79 -22.15 -18.17
N ASP A 25 3.91 -23.31 -17.51
CA ASP A 25 3.63 -24.60 -18.14
C ASP A 25 2.16 -24.69 -18.55
N PHE A 26 1.27 -24.18 -17.70
CA PHE A 26 -0.15 -24.06 -18.01
C PHE A 26 -0.41 -23.15 -19.22
N ALA A 27 0.24 -21.97 -19.28
CA ALA A 27 0.14 -21.06 -20.41
C ALA A 27 0.61 -21.72 -21.72
N ASN A 28 1.79 -22.36 -21.68
CA ASN A 28 2.35 -23.09 -22.82
C ASN A 28 1.46 -24.26 -23.25
N PHE A 29 0.86 -24.97 -22.29
CA PHE A 29 -0.07 -26.06 -22.58
C PHE A 29 -1.34 -25.54 -23.27
N SER A 30 -1.92 -24.44 -22.76
CA SER A 30 -3.11 -23.81 -23.33
C SER A 30 -2.90 -23.27 -24.74
N SER A 31 -1.67 -22.84 -25.08
CA SER A 31 -1.34 -22.29 -26.39
C SER A 31 -1.03 -23.35 -27.46
N THR A 32 -0.97 -24.63 -27.10
CA THR A 32 -0.62 -25.70 -28.04
C THR A 32 -1.68 -25.95 -29.12
N CYS A 33 -2.97 -25.85 -28.78
CA CYS A 33 -4.06 -25.96 -29.77
C CYS A 33 -5.35 -25.29 -29.30
N LYS A 34 -6.23 -24.98 -30.26
CA LYS A 34 -7.52 -24.31 -30.01
C LYS A 34 -8.41 -25.08 -29.04
N HIS A 35 -8.40 -26.40 -29.10
CA HIS A 35 -9.21 -27.25 -28.22
C HIS A 35 -8.77 -27.12 -26.75
N LEU A 36 -7.46 -27.18 -26.49
CA LEU A 36 -6.90 -27.03 -25.14
C LEU A 36 -7.08 -25.59 -24.62
N TYR A 37 -6.91 -24.59 -25.49
CA TYR A 37 -7.21 -23.20 -25.13
C TYR A 37 -8.67 -23.04 -24.66
N GLN A 38 -9.63 -23.47 -25.48
CA GLN A 38 -11.06 -23.36 -25.17
C GLN A 38 -11.47 -24.14 -23.92
N MET A 39 -10.86 -25.31 -23.70
CA MET A 39 -11.07 -26.12 -22.49
C MET A 39 -10.57 -25.41 -21.23
N LEU A 40 -9.46 -24.67 -21.31
CA LEU A 40 -8.82 -24.00 -20.17
C LEU A 40 -9.26 -22.56 -19.97
N TYR A 41 -10.07 -22.03 -20.88
CA TYR A 41 -10.68 -20.71 -20.83
C TYR A 41 -11.91 -20.57 -19.88
N PRO A 42 -12.08 -21.40 -18.82
CA PRO A 42 -12.80 -20.95 -17.63
C PRO A 42 -11.83 -20.19 -16.71
N SER A 43 -12.17 -18.94 -16.37
CA SER A 43 -11.39 -18.08 -15.46
C SER A 43 -11.01 -18.75 -14.12
N SER A 44 -11.80 -19.73 -13.67
CA SER A 44 -11.57 -20.46 -12.41
C SER A 44 -10.26 -21.26 -12.35
N PHE A 45 -9.70 -21.73 -13.47
CA PHE A 45 -8.44 -22.49 -13.48
C PHE A 45 -7.23 -21.56 -13.38
N TRP A 46 -7.19 -20.54 -14.23
CA TRP A 46 -6.22 -19.46 -14.12
C TRP A 46 -6.25 -18.82 -12.73
N GLN A 47 -7.43 -18.68 -12.12
CA GLN A 47 -7.60 -18.22 -10.75
C GLN A 47 -6.91 -19.11 -9.72
N ARG A 48 -7.16 -20.43 -9.78
CA ARG A 48 -6.53 -21.38 -8.85
C ARG A 48 -5.02 -21.42 -9.02
N LYS A 49 -4.52 -21.41 -10.26
CA LYS A 49 -3.08 -21.38 -10.54
C LYS A 49 -2.41 -20.09 -10.08
N PHE A 50 -3.07 -18.96 -10.29
CA PHE A 50 -2.65 -17.69 -9.72
C PHE A 50 -2.57 -17.77 -8.19
N ASP A 51 -3.60 -18.31 -7.54
CA ASP A 51 -3.67 -18.43 -6.07
C ASP A 51 -2.67 -19.39 -5.45
N GLN A 52 -2.34 -20.46 -6.16
CA GLN A 52 -1.29 -21.39 -5.76
C GLN A 52 0.08 -20.73 -5.83
N ARG A 53 0.31 -19.90 -6.85
CA ARG A 53 1.60 -19.24 -7.07
C ARG A 53 1.79 -17.99 -6.22
N TRP A 54 0.74 -17.21 -5.99
CA TRP A 54 0.75 -15.92 -5.30
C TRP A 54 -0.40 -15.79 -4.29
N PRO A 55 -0.36 -16.58 -3.21
CA PRO A 55 -1.44 -16.62 -2.23
C PRO A 55 -1.69 -15.26 -1.54
N ALA A 56 -0.65 -14.45 -1.34
CA ALA A 56 -0.75 -13.12 -0.73
C ALA A 56 -1.62 -12.14 -1.54
N LEU A 57 -1.76 -12.38 -2.86
CA LEU A 57 -2.41 -11.45 -3.79
C LEU A 57 -3.87 -11.77 -4.04
N LYS A 58 -4.44 -12.78 -3.37
CA LYS A 58 -5.86 -13.14 -3.47
C LYS A 58 -6.78 -11.93 -3.36
N ARG A 59 -6.53 -11.06 -2.38
CA ARG A 59 -7.34 -9.86 -2.13
C ARG A 59 -7.14 -8.78 -3.19
N VAL A 60 -5.89 -8.51 -3.55
CA VAL A 60 -5.56 -7.50 -4.58
C VAL A 60 -6.21 -7.89 -5.90
N ARG A 61 -6.04 -9.14 -6.32
CA ARG A 61 -6.66 -9.65 -7.53
C ARG A 61 -8.18 -9.45 -7.50
N LEU A 62 -8.85 -9.82 -6.40
CA LEU A 62 -10.31 -9.62 -6.31
C LEU A 62 -10.66 -8.17 -6.60
N ILE A 63 -9.99 -7.21 -5.94
CA ILE A 63 -10.25 -5.77 -6.15
C ILE A 63 -10.03 -5.36 -7.61
N GLU A 64 -8.91 -5.74 -8.21
CA GLU A 64 -8.55 -5.35 -9.58
C GLU A 64 -9.49 -5.97 -10.63
N MET A 65 -9.89 -7.23 -10.43
CA MET A 65 -10.85 -7.90 -11.31
C MET A 65 -12.25 -7.28 -11.26
N HIS A 66 -12.69 -6.77 -10.11
CA HIS A 66 -13.99 -6.10 -9.99
C HIS A 66 -14.05 -4.80 -10.80
N LYS A 67 -12.91 -4.21 -11.15
CA LYS A 67 -12.86 -3.01 -11.99
C LYS A 67 -13.06 -3.30 -13.48
N GLY A 68 -13.08 -4.58 -13.89
CA GLY A 68 -13.51 -5.02 -15.21
C GLY A 68 -12.58 -4.73 -16.40
N TYR A 69 -11.40 -4.13 -16.17
CA TYR A 69 -10.45 -3.78 -17.23
C TYR A 69 -9.29 -4.78 -17.43
N LEU A 70 -9.22 -5.86 -16.63
CA LEU A 70 -8.14 -6.85 -16.72
C LEU A 70 -8.68 -8.27 -16.77
N THR A 71 -8.12 -9.08 -17.67
CA THR A 71 -8.26 -10.53 -17.63
C THR A 71 -7.21 -11.17 -16.71
N PHE A 72 -7.42 -12.44 -16.37
CA PHE A 72 -6.42 -13.22 -15.64
C PHE A 72 -5.11 -13.38 -16.41
N GLU A 73 -5.21 -13.50 -17.74
CA GLU A 73 -4.06 -13.66 -18.63
C GLU A 73 -3.22 -12.38 -18.61
N ASP A 74 -3.85 -11.20 -18.70
CA ASP A 74 -3.15 -9.91 -18.63
C ASP A 74 -2.38 -9.76 -17.32
N LEU A 75 -2.99 -10.16 -16.19
CA LEU A 75 -2.37 -10.11 -14.87
C LEU A 75 -1.13 -11.02 -14.77
N ILE A 76 -1.24 -12.23 -15.31
CA ILE A 76 -0.16 -13.22 -15.29
C ILE A 76 0.96 -12.80 -16.23
N GLU A 77 0.63 -12.38 -17.44
CA GLU A 77 1.59 -11.91 -18.44
C GLU A 77 2.37 -10.71 -17.91
N ALA A 78 1.68 -9.71 -17.34
CA ALA A 78 2.31 -8.53 -16.78
C ALA A 78 3.29 -8.88 -15.65
N ARG A 79 2.94 -9.84 -14.79
CA ARG A 79 3.84 -10.34 -13.73
C ARG A 79 5.05 -11.07 -14.28
N VAL A 80 4.87 -11.99 -15.21
CA VAL A 80 5.99 -12.73 -15.83
C VAL A 80 6.93 -11.77 -16.55
N LYS A 81 6.38 -10.79 -17.27
CA LYS A 81 7.16 -9.75 -17.97
C LYS A 81 7.91 -8.86 -16.99
N CYS A 82 7.25 -8.41 -15.92
CA CYS A 82 7.91 -7.61 -14.89
C CYS A 82 9.05 -8.38 -14.22
N LYS A 83 8.88 -9.67 -13.89
CA LYS A 83 9.95 -10.50 -13.34
C LYS A 83 11.18 -10.55 -14.26
N LYS A 84 10.98 -10.70 -15.57
CA LYS A 84 12.08 -10.71 -16.56
C LYS A 84 12.81 -9.37 -16.60
N GLU A 85 12.05 -8.28 -16.66
CA GLU A 85 12.60 -6.92 -16.67
C GLU A 85 13.34 -6.59 -15.35
N LEU A 86 12.78 -7.00 -14.21
CA LEU A 86 13.42 -6.86 -12.90
C LEU A 86 14.78 -7.54 -12.87
N ARG A 87 14.87 -8.79 -13.35
CA ARG A 87 16.15 -9.51 -13.44
C ARG A 87 17.15 -8.78 -14.34
N TYR A 88 16.69 -8.29 -15.49
CA TYR A 88 17.53 -7.51 -16.41
C TYR A 88 18.04 -6.22 -15.77
N LEU A 89 17.20 -5.54 -14.99
CA LEU A 89 17.55 -4.30 -14.29
C LEU A 89 18.54 -4.57 -13.15
N LEU A 90 18.29 -5.59 -12.33
CA LEU A 90 19.20 -5.98 -11.25
C LEU A 90 20.59 -6.36 -11.79
N ALA A 91 20.66 -7.07 -12.92
CA ALA A 91 21.91 -7.40 -13.58
C ALA A 91 22.69 -6.17 -14.12
N GLN A 92 21.99 -5.07 -14.41
CA GLN A 92 22.61 -3.80 -14.82
C GLN A 92 23.01 -2.90 -13.64
N MET A 93 22.52 -3.18 -12.43
CA MET A 93 22.96 -2.45 -11.25
C MET A 93 24.43 -2.79 -11.00
N ASN A 94 25.29 -1.78 -11.13
CA ASN A 94 26.73 -1.92 -10.97
C ASN A 94 27.08 -2.28 -9.52
N GLU A 95 27.99 -3.24 -9.32
CA GLU A 95 28.56 -3.67 -8.03
C GLU A 95 29.01 -2.48 -7.15
N LYS A 96 29.39 -1.35 -7.75
CA LYS A 96 29.74 -0.12 -7.02
C LYS A 96 28.59 0.47 -6.18
N TYR A 97 27.33 0.27 -6.58
CA TYR A 97 26.17 0.71 -5.80
C TYR A 97 25.83 -0.28 -4.67
N TYR A 98 26.55 -1.40 -4.59
CA TYR A 98 26.23 -2.47 -3.66
C TYR A 98 26.74 -2.18 -2.23
N HIS A 99 27.64 -1.21 -2.10
CA HIS A 99 28.34 -0.93 -0.84
C HIS A 99 28.05 0.47 -0.26
N ASN A 100 27.28 1.32 -0.96
CA ASN A 100 27.10 2.73 -0.59
C ASN A 100 25.69 3.10 -0.11
N CYS A 101 24.86 2.12 0.27
CA CYS A 101 23.48 2.38 0.68
C CYS A 101 23.20 1.93 2.11
N PRO A 102 23.61 2.71 3.13
CA PRO A 102 23.02 2.55 4.45
C PRO A 102 21.52 2.93 4.38
N ASP A 103 20.66 2.11 4.99
CA ASP A 103 19.21 2.32 5.12
C ASP A 103 18.85 3.73 5.66
N GLU A 104 19.75 4.41 6.38
CA GLU A 104 19.54 5.76 6.93
C GLU A 104 19.71 6.88 5.88
N TYR A 105 20.42 6.64 4.78
CA TYR A 105 20.75 7.68 3.78
C TYR A 105 19.66 7.92 2.73
N PHE A 106 18.63 7.06 2.69
CA PHE A 106 17.57 7.13 1.68
C PHE A 106 16.38 8.04 2.06
N GLN A 107 16.27 8.49 3.31
CA GLN A 107 15.15 9.34 3.73
C GLN A 107 15.32 10.83 3.37
N GLU A 108 16.54 11.30 3.06
CA GLU A 108 16.81 12.76 3.03
C GLU A 108 17.39 13.33 1.72
N ARG A 109 17.68 12.50 0.71
CA ARG A 109 18.16 12.99 -0.61
C ARG A 109 17.39 12.41 -1.79
N VAL A 110 16.10 12.71 -1.84
CA VAL A 110 15.33 12.69 -3.11
C VAL A 110 15.72 13.88 -4.02
N THR A 111 16.75 14.67 -3.69
CA THR A 111 16.97 15.98 -4.33
C THR A 111 18.23 16.17 -5.16
N ARG A 112 19.09 15.16 -5.46
CA ARG A 112 20.21 15.49 -6.40
C ARG A 112 20.95 14.44 -7.22
N ASP A 113 20.96 13.15 -6.89
CA ASP A 113 21.76 12.16 -7.68
C ASP A 113 20.91 11.32 -8.65
N GLN A 114 19.97 12.00 -9.31
CA GLN A 114 18.65 11.48 -9.63
C GLN A 114 18.43 11.13 -11.12
N HIS A 115 19.45 10.69 -11.86
CA HIS A 115 19.27 10.45 -13.31
C HIS A 115 19.18 8.99 -13.73
N ARG A 116 19.89 8.05 -13.09
CA ARG A 116 19.83 6.63 -13.51
C ARG A 116 18.85 5.81 -12.68
N HIS A 117 18.89 5.88 -11.35
CA HIS A 117 17.92 5.17 -10.49
C HIS A 117 16.49 5.66 -10.70
N SER A 118 16.31 6.99 -10.81
CA SER A 118 15.01 7.62 -11.16
C SER A 118 14.50 7.16 -12.52
N PHE A 119 15.37 7.04 -13.53
CA PHE A 119 14.98 6.56 -14.85
C PHE A 119 14.50 5.11 -14.81
N PHE A 120 15.18 4.21 -14.11
CA PHE A 120 14.78 2.80 -14.02
C PHE A 120 13.48 2.60 -13.22
N VAL A 121 13.34 3.28 -12.08
CA VAL A 121 12.11 3.26 -11.26
C VAL A 121 10.94 3.83 -12.05
N ARG A 122 11.14 4.95 -12.74
CA ARG A 122 10.13 5.57 -13.59
C ARG A 122 9.78 4.72 -14.81
N THR A 123 10.75 4.07 -15.44
CA THR A 123 10.49 3.18 -16.60
C THR A 123 9.67 1.96 -16.19
N LEU A 124 9.99 1.34 -15.05
CA LEU A 124 9.17 0.25 -14.50
C LEU A 124 7.79 0.77 -14.09
N SER A 125 7.73 1.93 -13.44
CA SER A 125 6.47 2.44 -12.94
C SER A 125 5.54 2.89 -14.06
N ASP A 126 6.02 3.62 -15.05
CA ASP A 126 5.21 4.07 -16.18
C ASP A 126 4.72 2.87 -17.02
N LYS A 127 5.58 1.85 -17.22
CA LYS A 127 5.25 0.66 -18.02
C LYS A 127 4.28 -0.30 -17.33
N TYR A 128 4.27 -0.33 -16.00
CA TYR A 128 3.44 -1.23 -15.20
C TYR A 128 2.45 -0.47 -14.30
N TYR A 129 2.17 0.80 -14.59
CA TYR A 129 1.36 1.73 -13.79
C TYR A 129 0.03 1.10 -13.35
N SER A 130 -0.67 0.48 -14.30
CA SER A 130 -1.96 -0.20 -14.10
C SER A 130 -1.93 -1.42 -13.17
N PHE A 131 -0.74 -1.85 -12.73
CA PHE A 131 -0.56 -3.08 -12.00
C PHE A 131 0.32 -2.93 -10.74
N HIS A 132 0.54 -1.71 -10.24
CA HIS A 132 1.44 -1.45 -9.09
C HIS A 132 1.06 -2.21 -7.82
N ASN A 133 -0.24 -2.34 -7.55
CA ASN A 133 -0.73 -3.14 -6.43
C ASN A 133 -0.51 -4.65 -6.64
N VAL A 134 -0.39 -5.06 -7.90
CA VAL A 134 -0.39 -6.48 -8.29
C VAL A 134 1.00 -7.00 -8.53
N ILE A 135 2.01 -6.23 -8.98
CA ILE A 135 3.16 -6.84 -9.68
C ILE A 135 4.38 -7.12 -8.81
N LEU A 136 4.67 -6.32 -7.78
CA LEU A 136 5.86 -6.55 -6.96
C LEU A 136 5.48 -6.78 -5.50
N ASP A 137 5.54 -8.05 -5.13
CA ASP A 137 5.50 -8.47 -3.74
C ASP A 137 6.86 -9.06 -3.37
N LYS A 138 7.17 -9.07 -2.08
CA LYS A 138 8.37 -9.69 -1.52
C LYS A 138 8.50 -11.15 -1.96
N GLU A 139 7.36 -11.84 -2.15
CA GLU A 139 7.31 -13.19 -2.73
C GLU A 139 7.98 -13.29 -4.11
N GLU A 140 7.85 -12.30 -5.00
CA GLU A 140 8.55 -12.31 -6.30
C GLU A 140 10.07 -12.15 -6.16
N LEU A 141 10.52 -11.41 -5.15
CA LEU A 141 11.94 -11.24 -4.85
C LEU A 141 12.55 -12.54 -4.33
N THR A 142 11.82 -13.31 -3.52
CA THR A 142 12.29 -14.62 -3.04
C THR A 142 12.47 -15.66 -4.14
N LEU A 143 11.95 -15.40 -5.34
CA LEU A 143 12.15 -16.23 -6.54
C LEU A 143 13.35 -15.78 -7.39
N LEU A 144 14.20 -14.91 -6.83
CA LEU A 144 15.51 -14.58 -7.35
C LEU A 144 16.53 -15.54 -6.74
N ASP A 145 17.46 -16.00 -7.57
CA ASP A 145 18.31 -17.15 -7.24
C ASP A 145 19.56 -16.77 -6.42
N ASP A 146 19.80 -15.47 -6.19
CA ASP A 146 20.97 -14.93 -5.47
C ASP A 146 20.55 -13.91 -4.40
N LEU A 147 21.17 -14.01 -3.21
CA LEU A 147 20.98 -13.12 -2.06
C LEU A 147 21.21 -11.65 -2.43
N THR A 148 22.16 -11.41 -3.33
CA THR A 148 22.46 -10.08 -3.82
C THR A 148 21.27 -9.47 -4.56
N ASN A 149 20.69 -10.22 -5.50
CA ASN A 149 19.49 -9.83 -6.22
C ASN A 149 18.27 -9.66 -5.28
N ILE A 150 18.16 -10.49 -4.25
CA ILE A 150 17.10 -10.35 -3.23
C ILE A 150 17.25 -9.02 -2.49
N TYR A 151 18.46 -8.66 -2.06
CA TYR A 151 18.72 -7.41 -1.35
C TYR A 151 18.43 -6.16 -2.20
N TYR A 152 19.00 -6.07 -3.41
CA TYR A 152 18.73 -4.92 -4.31
C TYR A 152 17.30 -4.90 -4.81
N GLY A 153 16.70 -6.06 -5.03
CA GLY A 153 15.29 -6.17 -5.35
C GLY A 153 14.40 -5.59 -4.25
N GLY A 154 14.76 -5.79 -2.98
CA GLY A 154 14.08 -5.19 -1.83
C GLY A 154 14.19 -3.66 -1.81
N ILE A 155 15.37 -3.12 -2.12
CA ILE A 155 15.58 -1.67 -2.24
C ILE A 155 14.74 -1.09 -3.40
N LEU A 156 14.80 -1.71 -4.57
CA LEU A 156 14.04 -1.27 -5.74
C LEU A 156 12.53 -1.31 -5.49
N LEU A 157 12.06 -2.35 -4.81
CA LEU A 157 10.65 -2.49 -4.43
C LEU A 157 10.20 -1.33 -3.52
N ARG A 158 11.01 -0.94 -2.53
CA ARG A 158 10.70 0.22 -1.68
C ARG A 158 10.55 1.50 -2.51
N HIS A 159 11.44 1.75 -3.47
CA HIS A 159 11.34 2.91 -4.37
C HIS A 159 10.08 2.89 -5.25
N LEU A 160 9.74 1.72 -5.80
CA LEU A 160 8.53 1.59 -6.63
C LEU A 160 7.26 1.82 -5.82
N ARG A 161 7.25 1.39 -4.55
CA ARG A 161 6.16 1.68 -3.60
C ARG A 161 6.09 3.17 -3.30
N HIS A 162 7.20 3.84 -3.01
CA HIS A 162 7.22 5.29 -2.78
C HIS A 162 6.73 6.07 -4.01
N TYR A 163 7.21 5.75 -5.20
CA TYR A 163 6.75 6.40 -6.43
C TYR A 163 5.25 6.20 -6.67
N HIS A 164 4.73 5.00 -6.42
CA HIS A 164 3.29 4.76 -6.46
C HIS A 164 2.55 5.63 -5.44
N LEU A 165 3.01 5.65 -4.18
CA LEU A 165 2.41 6.45 -3.12
C LEU A 165 2.45 7.95 -3.41
N GLU A 166 3.50 8.46 -4.08
CA GLU A 166 3.54 9.85 -4.55
C GLU A 166 2.39 10.15 -5.51
N ASN A 167 2.13 9.27 -6.47
CA ASN A 167 1.02 9.46 -7.42
C ASN A 167 -0.35 9.41 -6.72
N VAL A 168 -0.56 8.42 -5.86
CA VAL A 168 -1.81 8.32 -5.08
C VAL A 168 -1.96 9.53 -4.13
N TRP A 169 -0.86 10.02 -3.56
CA TRP A 169 -0.86 11.24 -2.76
C TRP A 169 -1.25 12.48 -3.57
N GLN A 170 -0.75 12.64 -4.81
CA GLN A 170 -1.17 13.73 -5.68
C GLN A 170 -2.67 13.64 -6.00
N GLU A 171 -3.19 12.46 -6.30
CA GLU A 171 -4.63 12.25 -6.49
C GLU A 171 -5.43 12.64 -5.24
N PHE A 172 -4.94 12.30 -4.05
CA PHE A 172 -5.55 12.65 -2.76
C PHE A 172 -5.57 14.16 -2.51
N VAL A 173 -4.43 14.85 -2.66
CA VAL A 173 -4.31 16.30 -2.41
C VAL A 173 -5.17 17.12 -3.39
N ASN A 174 -5.42 16.59 -4.59
CA ASN A 174 -6.30 17.23 -5.56
C ASN A 174 -7.81 17.06 -5.28
N ARG A 175 -8.20 16.22 -4.30
CA ARG A 175 -9.61 16.09 -3.87
C ARG A 175 -10.08 17.36 -3.16
N PRO A 176 -11.39 17.65 -3.12
CA PRO A 176 -11.92 18.75 -2.31
C PRO A 176 -11.52 18.56 -0.82
N PRO A 177 -11.12 19.63 -0.09
CA PRO A 177 -10.64 19.52 1.29
C PRO A 177 -11.58 18.76 2.24
N LYS A 178 -12.89 18.83 2.01
CA LYS A 178 -13.91 18.10 2.78
C LYS A 178 -13.74 16.57 2.72
N HIS A 179 -13.18 16.03 1.64
CA HIS A 179 -12.99 14.59 1.42
C HIS A 179 -11.55 14.13 1.66
N GLN A 180 -10.66 15.00 2.13
CA GLN A 180 -9.26 14.65 2.40
C GLN A 180 -9.11 14.10 3.82
N LEU A 181 -9.58 12.88 4.05
CA LEU A 181 -9.68 12.31 5.40
C LEU A 181 -8.30 12.08 6.03
N LEU A 182 -8.14 12.47 7.30
CA LEU A 182 -6.89 12.26 8.05
C LEU A 182 -6.51 10.77 8.20
N GLU A 183 -7.50 9.90 8.13
CA GLU A 183 -7.34 8.45 8.18
C GLU A 183 -6.61 7.91 6.92
N GLU A 184 -6.89 8.50 5.75
CA GLU A 184 -6.15 8.23 4.51
C GLU A 184 -4.71 8.76 4.63
N VAL A 185 -4.53 9.96 5.19
CA VAL A 185 -3.19 10.53 5.47
C VAL A 185 -2.37 9.62 6.39
N LEU A 186 -2.98 9.11 7.47
CA LEU A 186 -2.33 8.15 8.36
C LEU A 186 -1.95 6.85 7.65
N THR A 187 -2.80 6.38 6.74
CA THR A 187 -2.52 5.20 5.91
C THR A 187 -1.30 5.46 5.01
N PHE A 188 -1.23 6.61 4.34
CA PHE A 188 -0.07 7.01 3.52
C PHE A 188 1.21 7.07 4.34
N ILE A 189 1.17 7.69 5.52
CA ILE A 189 2.32 7.79 6.41
C ILE A 189 2.84 6.40 6.77
N ILE A 190 1.98 5.49 7.21
CA ILE A 190 2.39 4.14 7.60
C ILE A 190 3.01 3.40 6.42
N GLN A 191 2.36 3.43 5.26
CA GLN A 191 2.89 2.80 4.04
C GLN A 191 4.18 3.47 3.52
N TRP A 192 4.41 4.75 3.80
CA TRP A 192 5.61 5.45 3.38
C TRP A 192 6.83 5.06 4.22
N PHE A 193 6.68 5.02 5.54
CA PHE A 193 7.79 4.70 6.45
C PHE A 193 8.01 3.20 6.62
N ASP A 194 6.95 2.41 6.47
CA ASP A 194 7.02 0.95 6.45
C ASP A 194 6.37 0.42 5.17
N PRO A 195 7.02 0.60 4.01
CA PRO A 195 6.48 0.17 2.73
C PRO A 195 6.29 -1.33 2.65
N GLU A 196 6.91 -2.12 3.53
CA GLU A 196 6.69 -3.57 3.62
C GLU A 196 5.33 -3.91 4.26
N THR A 197 4.79 -3.02 5.10
CA THR A 197 3.48 -3.21 5.70
C THR A 197 2.36 -2.90 4.72
N ASN A 198 1.62 -3.96 4.33
CA ASN A 198 0.40 -3.83 3.54
C ASN A 198 -0.79 -3.45 4.44
N VAL A 199 -0.75 -2.25 5.01
CA VAL A 199 -1.80 -1.68 5.85
C VAL A 199 -2.84 -1.02 4.97
N SER A 200 -4.08 -1.52 4.97
CA SER A 200 -5.17 -0.91 4.20
C SER A 200 -5.85 0.22 4.97
N TYR A 201 -6.43 1.18 4.26
CA TYR A 201 -7.32 2.20 4.85
C TYR A 201 -8.40 1.57 5.74
N SER A 202 -9.02 0.47 5.28
CA SER A 202 -10.04 -0.25 6.05
C SER A 202 -9.54 -0.85 7.37
N HIS A 203 -8.25 -1.17 7.46
CA HIS A 203 -7.63 -1.62 8.70
C HIS A 203 -7.51 -0.44 9.68
N ILE A 204 -6.99 0.70 9.22
CA ILE A 204 -6.87 1.93 10.01
C ILE A 204 -8.24 2.43 10.47
N GLY A 205 -9.21 2.51 9.56
CA GLY A 205 -10.58 2.94 9.89
C GLY A 205 -11.22 2.06 10.97
N ARG A 206 -11.01 0.73 10.91
CA ARG A 206 -11.50 -0.18 11.96
C ARG A 206 -10.82 0.06 13.31
N ASP A 207 -9.52 0.32 13.32
CA ASP A 207 -8.78 0.60 14.55
C ASP A 207 -9.21 1.92 15.18
N LEU A 208 -9.46 2.95 14.36
CA LEU A 208 -10.01 4.23 14.81
C LEU A 208 -11.44 4.09 15.31
N ASP A 209 -12.31 3.35 14.61
CA ASP A 209 -13.67 3.02 15.07
C ASP A 209 -13.64 2.32 16.45
N ASN A 210 -12.68 1.42 16.66
CA ASN A 210 -12.50 0.73 17.94
C ASN A 210 -12.04 1.67 19.05
N ILE A 211 -11.15 2.63 18.75
CA ILE A 211 -10.73 3.66 19.69
C ILE A 211 -11.92 4.57 20.03
N ALA A 212 -12.66 5.06 19.02
CA ALA A 212 -13.83 5.91 19.22
C ALA A 212 -14.89 5.23 20.13
N ARG A 213 -15.19 3.95 19.88
CA ARG A 213 -16.11 3.17 20.74
C ARG A 213 -15.60 3.06 22.18
N THR A 214 -14.29 2.89 22.35
CA THR A 214 -13.67 2.82 23.69
C THR A 214 -13.74 4.16 24.42
N VAL A 215 -13.52 5.27 23.71
CA VAL A 215 -13.69 6.64 24.23
C VAL A 215 -15.12 6.84 24.69
N MET A 216 -16.11 6.55 23.83
CA MET A 216 -17.54 6.69 24.14
C MET A 216 -17.93 5.89 25.38
N LYS A 217 -17.47 4.64 25.50
CA LYS A 217 -17.74 3.77 26.66
C LYS A 217 -17.13 4.32 27.96
N ARG A 218 -15.96 4.96 27.92
CA ARG A 218 -15.35 5.58 29.11
C ARG A 218 -16.00 6.91 29.44
N LEU A 219 -16.40 7.67 28.42
CA LEU A 219 -17.02 8.98 28.57
C LEU A 219 -18.39 8.86 29.22
N ILE A 220 -19.21 7.88 28.84
CA ILE A 220 -20.53 7.71 29.46
C ILE A 220 -20.44 7.41 30.97
N GLY A 221 -19.39 6.71 31.40
CA GLY A 221 -19.13 6.47 32.83
C GLY A 221 -18.68 7.71 33.60
N LYS A 222 -18.01 8.67 32.93
CA LYS A 222 -17.51 9.91 33.55
C LYS A 222 -18.51 11.07 33.46
N ASN A 223 -19.17 11.23 32.33
CA ASN A 223 -20.13 12.28 32.05
C ASN A 223 -21.26 11.74 31.14
N PRO A 224 -22.31 11.12 31.71
CA PRO A 224 -23.44 10.61 30.95
C PRO A 224 -24.23 11.69 30.18
N LYS A 225 -24.12 12.97 30.59
CA LYS A 225 -24.85 14.10 29.98
C LYS A 225 -24.03 14.80 28.89
N HIS A 226 -22.90 14.23 28.46
CA HIS A 226 -22.07 14.85 27.43
C HIS A 226 -22.86 15.02 26.12
N PRO A 227 -22.81 16.19 25.44
CA PRO A 227 -23.64 16.46 24.25
C PRO A 227 -23.46 15.49 23.09
N ILE A 228 -22.28 14.84 23.00
CA ILE A 228 -21.99 13.78 22.02
C ILE A 228 -23.02 12.64 22.00
N PHE A 229 -23.68 12.35 23.12
CA PHE A 229 -24.69 11.29 23.20
C PHE A 229 -26.06 11.71 22.66
N SER A 230 -26.25 13.01 22.40
CA SER A 230 -27.45 13.56 21.76
C SER A 230 -27.29 13.73 20.24
N VAL A 231 -26.10 13.43 19.70
CA VAL A 231 -25.81 13.52 18.26
C VAL A 231 -26.48 12.34 17.54
N SER A 232 -27.10 12.60 16.39
CA SER A 232 -27.79 11.57 15.62
C SER A 232 -26.82 10.66 14.84
N ASP A 233 -27.29 9.47 14.48
CA ASP A 233 -26.50 8.50 13.71
C ASP A 233 -26.17 9.02 12.28
N GLU A 234 -27.05 9.83 11.69
CA GLU A 234 -26.79 10.48 10.40
C GLU A 234 -25.63 11.47 10.49
N GLN A 235 -25.56 12.22 11.59
CA GLN A 235 -24.49 13.18 11.82
C GLN A 235 -23.15 12.45 12.03
N PHE A 236 -23.13 11.38 12.82
CA PHE A 236 -21.93 10.53 12.95
C PHE A 236 -21.49 9.91 11.63
N SER A 237 -22.45 9.46 10.81
CA SER A 237 -22.17 8.91 9.49
C SER A 237 -21.57 9.99 8.56
N SER A 238 -22.09 11.21 8.61
CA SER A 238 -21.56 12.35 7.87
C SER A 238 -20.11 12.65 8.27
N TRP A 239 -19.83 12.71 9.57
CA TRP A 239 -18.50 12.93 10.13
C TRP A 239 -17.47 11.86 9.79
N LYS A 240 -17.92 10.61 9.60
CA LYS A 240 -17.04 9.51 9.20
C LYS A 240 -16.46 9.68 7.80
N TYR A 241 -17.21 10.29 6.89
CA TYR A 241 -16.82 10.40 5.48
C TYR A 241 -16.44 11.83 5.08
N ASN A 242 -16.43 12.77 6.02
CA ASN A 242 -16.14 14.17 5.74
C ASN A 242 -15.32 14.80 6.87
N ASN A 243 -14.34 15.64 6.51
CA ASN A 243 -13.62 16.48 7.47
C ASN A 243 -14.57 17.47 8.16
N ILE A 244 -14.38 17.62 9.47
CA ILE A 244 -15.10 18.56 10.32
C ILE A 244 -14.15 19.71 10.66
N TYR A 245 -14.53 20.93 10.31
CA TYR A 245 -13.73 22.13 10.58
C TYR A 245 -14.21 22.90 11.80
N GLU A 246 -15.49 22.76 12.14
CA GLU A 246 -16.11 23.49 13.24
C GLU A 246 -16.06 22.66 14.53
N ASN A 247 -15.74 23.34 15.63
CA ASN A 247 -15.80 22.71 16.95
C ASN A 247 -17.25 22.40 17.31
N GLN A 248 -17.54 21.11 17.52
CA GLN A 248 -18.89 20.64 17.86
C GLN A 248 -19.20 20.78 19.36
N TRP A 249 -18.18 21.04 20.17
CA TRP A 249 -18.27 21.08 21.61
C TRP A 249 -17.43 22.24 22.16
N ASN A 250 -17.79 22.72 23.36
CA ASN A 250 -16.99 23.73 24.03
C ASN A 250 -15.66 23.15 24.55
N ASN A 251 -14.76 24.02 24.99
CA ASN A 251 -13.42 23.62 25.43
C ASN A 251 -13.43 22.59 26.58
N SER A 252 -14.41 22.65 27.48
CA SER A 252 -14.52 21.72 28.61
C SER A 252 -14.93 20.32 28.15
N GLU A 253 -15.95 20.25 27.30
CA GLU A 253 -16.42 19.01 26.67
C GLU A 253 -15.35 18.38 25.79
N GLY A 254 -14.72 19.17 24.92
CA GLY A 254 -13.63 18.72 24.08
C GLY A 254 -12.45 18.16 24.89
N ARG A 255 -12.07 18.82 25.99
CA ARG A 255 -11.00 18.36 26.87
C ARG A 255 -11.32 16.99 27.52
N GLN A 256 -12.58 16.74 27.90
CA GLN A 256 -12.96 15.43 28.46
C GLN A 256 -12.73 14.29 27.46
N ILE A 257 -13.06 14.51 26.19
CA ILE A 257 -12.83 13.54 25.12
C ILE A 257 -11.32 13.35 24.91
N ILE A 258 -10.56 14.44 24.79
CA ILE A 258 -9.11 14.41 24.56
C ILE A 258 -8.38 13.69 25.70
N ASP A 259 -8.72 13.96 26.96
CA ASP A 259 -8.08 13.31 28.12
C ASP A 259 -8.31 11.80 28.12
N ILE A 260 -9.52 11.35 27.77
CA ILE A 260 -9.84 9.92 27.64
C ILE A 260 -9.07 9.30 26.47
N LEU A 261 -9.02 10.00 25.33
CA LEU A 261 -8.30 9.55 24.14
C LEU A 261 -6.80 9.41 24.42
N LEU A 262 -6.16 10.44 24.99
CA LEU A 262 -4.75 10.41 25.38
C LEU A 262 -4.47 9.28 26.35
N ASN A 263 -5.33 9.07 27.34
CA ASN A 263 -5.21 7.93 28.24
C ASN A 263 -5.21 6.60 27.47
N ILE A 264 -6.13 6.39 26.51
CA ILE A 264 -6.19 5.17 25.69
C ILE A 264 -4.93 5.03 24.82
N LEU A 265 -4.46 6.11 24.20
CA LEU A 265 -3.32 6.11 23.28
C LEU A 265 -1.99 5.87 24.01
N LEU A 266 -1.80 6.39 25.21
CA LEU A 266 -0.61 6.13 26.04
C LEU A 266 -0.43 4.63 26.34
N TYR A 267 -1.53 3.87 26.45
CA TYR A 267 -1.48 2.41 26.57
C TYR A 267 -1.31 1.69 25.22
N LYS A 268 -1.61 2.34 24.09
CA LYS A 268 -1.46 1.82 22.72
C LYS A 268 -0.23 2.45 22.02
N ARG A 269 0.96 2.16 22.52
CA ARG A 269 2.27 2.73 22.10
C ARG A 269 2.61 2.65 20.58
N ARG A 270 1.91 1.83 19.78
CA ARG A 270 2.30 1.50 18.39
C ARG A 270 1.94 2.54 17.31
N ILE A 271 0.90 3.35 17.50
CA ILE A 271 0.44 4.33 16.48
C ILE A 271 1.32 5.58 16.48
N PHE A 272 1.94 5.89 17.62
CA PHE A 272 2.67 7.14 17.83
C PHE A 272 4.03 7.17 17.13
N ASP A 273 4.73 6.02 17.05
CA ASP A 273 6.05 5.96 16.43
C ASP A 273 5.99 6.39 14.95
N GLY A 274 5.01 5.89 14.17
CA GLY A 274 4.83 6.27 12.76
C GLY A 274 4.49 7.75 12.56
N PHE A 275 3.70 8.34 13.46
CA PHE A 275 3.36 9.77 13.41
C PHE A 275 4.58 10.65 13.72
N VAL A 276 5.39 10.30 14.73
CA VAL A 276 6.62 11.02 15.06
C VAL A 276 7.63 10.97 13.90
N HIS A 277 7.72 9.83 13.20
CA HIS A 277 8.54 9.73 11.98
C HIS A 277 8.00 10.59 10.82
N SER A 278 6.68 10.73 10.68
CA SER A 278 6.06 11.58 9.64
C SER A 278 6.41 13.06 9.72
N LEU A 279 6.65 13.58 10.92
CA LEU A 279 7.09 14.96 11.13
C LEU A 279 8.48 15.25 10.54
N LYS A 280 9.27 14.19 10.24
CA LYS A 280 10.57 14.30 9.58
C LYS A 280 10.49 14.38 8.05
N SER A 281 9.37 13.99 7.43
CA SER A 281 9.20 14.05 5.98
C SER A 281 8.62 15.39 5.55
N ASP A 282 9.34 16.09 4.67
CA ASP A 282 8.92 17.38 4.09
C ASP A 282 7.57 17.30 3.37
N LEU A 283 7.24 16.15 2.79
CA LEU A 283 6.00 15.92 2.04
C LEU A 283 4.77 15.97 2.96
N PHE A 284 4.82 15.25 4.09
CA PHE A 284 3.73 15.23 5.07
C PHE A 284 3.73 16.48 5.95
N ARG A 285 4.90 17.04 6.26
CA ARG A 285 5.01 18.24 7.10
C ARG A 285 4.33 19.46 6.47
N LYS A 286 4.50 19.67 5.16
CA LYS A 286 3.82 20.77 4.43
C LYS A 286 2.30 20.66 4.48
N TYR A 287 1.77 19.43 4.47
CA TYR A 287 0.34 19.17 4.52
C TYR A 287 -0.23 19.32 5.93
N LEU A 288 0.48 18.80 6.95
CA LEU A 288 0.04 18.86 8.34
C LEU A 288 0.19 20.26 8.96
N TYR A 289 1.11 21.10 8.45
CA TYR A 289 1.37 22.45 8.97
C TYR A 289 1.55 23.49 7.86
N PRO A 290 0.49 23.82 7.10
CA PRO A 290 0.59 24.77 5.99
C PRO A 290 1.01 26.18 6.43
N ASP A 291 0.65 26.61 7.65
CA ASP A 291 0.92 27.97 8.15
C ASP A 291 2.38 28.21 8.57
N THR A 292 3.13 27.16 8.95
CA THR A 292 4.56 27.31 9.29
C THR A 292 5.44 27.65 8.07
N TYR A 293 5.04 27.26 6.85
CA TYR A 293 5.81 27.56 5.65
C TYR A 293 5.53 28.95 5.06
N ARG A 294 4.43 29.61 5.44
CA ARG A 294 4.21 31.03 5.07
C ARG A 294 5.12 31.99 5.84
N TYR A 295 5.56 31.62 7.04
CA TYR A 295 6.45 32.45 7.86
C TYR A 295 7.95 32.16 7.63
N ASN A 296 8.32 30.95 7.21
CA ASN A 296 9.74 30.56 7.07
C ASN A 296 10.43 30.99 5.77
N LEU A 297 9.76 31.74 4.89
CA LEU A 297 10.40 32.39 3.73
C LEU A 297 10.88 33.83 4.01
N ARG A 298 10.75 34.33 5.24
CA ARG A 298 11.23 35.69 5.59
C ARG A 298 12.24 35.80 6.72
N HIS A 299 12.53 34.75 7.49
CA HIS A 299 13.63 34.81 8.44
C HIS A 299 14.35 33.46 8.54
N THR A 300 15.60 33.47 8.06
CA THR A 300 16.66 32.57 8.50
C THR A 300 16.85 32.67 10.00
N ASP A 301 17.15 31.52 10.61
CA ASP A 301 17.57 31.28 11.98
C ASP A 301 16.52 31.55 13.07
N TYR A 302 16.04 30.50 13.73
CA TYR A 302 16.09 30.35 15.20
C TYR A 302 15.67 28.92 15.60
N TYR A 303 16.53 28.31 16.40
CA TYR A 303 16.34 27.03 17.11
C TYR A 303 15.01 27.01 17.86
N VAL A 304 14.28 25.88 17.78
CA VAL A 304 13.22 25.56 18.75
C VAL A 304 13.64 24.32 19.52
N SER A 305 14.11 24.56 20.75
CA SER A 305 14.25 23.57 21.80
C SER A 305 12.86 23.05 22.21
N TYR A 306 12.65 21.74 22.15
CA TYR A 306 11.55 21.10 22.85
C TYR A 306 12.00 20.76 24.27
N SER A 307 11.38 21.40 25.26
CA SER A 307 11.41 20.96 26.65
C SER A 307 10.15 20.13 26.91
N LEU A 308 10.35 18.96 27.52
CA LEU A 308 9.38 17.92 27.90
C LEU A 308 8.15 18.43 28.65
#